data_AF-A0A2V8B2M7-F1
#
_entry.id   AF-A0A2V8B2M7-F1
#
_cell.length_a   1.000
_cell.length_b   1.000
_cell.length_c   1.000
_cell.angle_alpha   90.00
_cell.angle_beta   90.00
_cell.angle_gamma   90.00
#
_symmetry.space_group_name_H-M   'P 1'
#
loop_
_entity.id
_entity.type
_entity.pdbx_description
1 polymer ?
#
loop_
_entity_poly.entity_id
_entity_poly.type
_entity_poly.pdbx_seq_one_letter_code
_entity_poly.pdbx_strand_id
1 'polypeptide(L)'
;MSKLRKTCHTYGNYGKGKVYMRRIVLLALALVLLVGVGTGSADPVTIVSLTQHVVTDASLVLPVQHTHDEQQGSGNIVASSMLSSAGASASSLATLISGVSSDGRVFSGTATASASTQGTALVTARANGFSAFVVGFALTAPQQFTFEGDFTGNGQGSVWQAILFASPATPNTRMLFSFLGLDTRSIMESGILPAGQYAFDAEAGANLGGIGTLSESKTNTFTFSLSNAPSPSPTPEPATLLMLGTGLGGVLIRRFKTS
;
A
#
# COMPACT_ATOMS: atom_id res chain seq x y z
N MET A 1 -58.19 89.08 -23.64
CA MET A 1 -57.36 88.17 -24.44
C MET A 1 -55.96 88.12 -23.84
N SER A 2 -55.56 87.01 -23.19
CA SER A 2 -54.15 86.60 -23.03
C SER A 2 -54.12 85.24 -22.32
N LYS A 3 -53.29 84.33 -22.82
CA LYS A 3 -53.39 82.87 -22.75
C LYS A 3 -52.83 82.25 -21.46
N LEU A 4 -53.50 81.19 -20.98
CA LEU A 4 -52.95 80.16 -20.09
C LEU A 4 -51.68 79.50 -20.68
N ARG A 5 -50.68 79.24 -19.86
CA ARG A 5 -49.72 78.13 -20.05
C ARG A 5 -49.53 77.36 -18.73
N LYS A 6 -49.97 76.10 -18.76
CA LYS A 6 -49.55 75.04 -17.84
C LYS A 6 -48.22 74.48 -18.32
N THR A 7 -47.27 74.29 -17.41
CA THR A 7 -46.08 73.46 -17.64
C THR A 7 -46.07 72.32 -16.63
N CYS A 8 -46.20 71.11 -17.16
CA CYS A 8 -46.06 69.84 -16.47
C CYS A 8 -44.59 69.40 -16.62
N HIS A 9 -43.91 69.04 -15.53
CA HIS A 9 -42.61 68.36 -15.60
C HIS A 9 -42.74 66.94 -15.05
N THR A 10 -42.55 66.00 -15.97
CA THR A 10 -42.57 64.55 -15.79
C THR A 10 -41.28 64.06 -15.14
N TYR A 11 -41.39 63.25 -14.08
CA TYR A 11 -40.28 62.51 -13.47
C TYR A 11 -39.81 61.38 -14.40
N GLY A 12 -38.52 61.38 -14.78
CA GLY A 12 -37.87 60.28 -15.48
C GLY A 12 -36.95 59.50 -14.54
N ASN A 13 -37.36 58.31 -14.11
CA ASN A 13 -36.55 57.43 -13.25
C ASN A 13 -36.45 56.03 -13.90
N TYR A 14 -35.60 55.90 -14.92
CA TYR A 14 -35.40 54.66 -15.69
C TYR A 14 -33.91 54.27 -15.79
N GLY A 15 -33.14 54.38 -14.70
CA GLY A 15 -31.69 54.12 -14.72
C GLY A 15 -31.18 52.98 -13.84
N LYS A 16 -31.93 52.53 -12.83
CA LYS A 16 -31.35 51.70 -11.75
C LYS A 16 -31.49 50.18 -11.93
N GLY A 17 -32.43 49.68 -12.74
CA GLY A 17 -32.69 48.23 -12.84
C GLY A 17 -31.59 47.39 -13.50
N LYS A 18 -30.89 47.93 -14.52
CA LYS A 18 -29.88 47.18 -15.29
C LYS A 18 -28.58 46.92 -14.52
N VAL A 19 -28.25 47.76 -13.54
CA VAL A 19 -27.00 47.62 -12.76
C VAL A 19 -27.13 46.54 -11.68
N TYR A 20 -28.31 46.37 -11.08
CA TYR A 20 -28.54 45.35 -10.05
C TYR A 20 -28.59 43.92 -10.61
N MET A 21 -29.22 43.69 -11.76
CA MET A 21 -29.27 42.36 -12.39
C MET A 21 -27.87 41.84 -12.77
N ARG A 22 -26.99 42.71 -13.28
CA ARG A 22 -25.64 42.32 -13.70
C ARG A 22 -24.76 41.89 -12.52
N ARG A 23 -24.96 42.48 -11.34
CA ARG A 23 -24.24 42.13 -10.10
C ARG A 23 -24.73 40.81 -9.48
N ILE A 24 -26.03 40.53 -9.55
CA ILE A 24 -26.61 39.27 -9.05
C ILE A 24 -26.17 38.09 -9.90
N VAL A 25 -26.14 38.24 -11.24
CA VAL A 25 -25.68 37.19 -12.15
C VAL A 25 -24.19 36.88 -11.95
N LEU A 26 -23.35 37.90 -11.73
CA LEU A 26 -21.93 37.71 -11.45
C LEU A 26 -21.67 37.02 -10.09
N LEU A 27 -22.48 37.34 -9.06
CA LEU A 27 -22.39 36.67 -7.75
C LEU A 27 -22.83 35.21 -7.81
N ALA A 28 -23.90 34.89 -8.56
CA ALA A 28 -24.35 33.52 -8.76
C ALA A 28 -23.32 32.69 -9.54
N LEU A 29 -22.68 33.27 -10.57
CA LEU A 29 -21.63 32.60 -11.33
C LEU A 29 -20.37 32.35 -10.50
N ALA A 30 -19.99 33.30 -9.63
CA ALA A 30 -18.89 33.12 -8.68
C ALA A 30 -19.19 32.04 -7.64
N LEU A 31 -20.45 31.94 -7.16
CA LEU A 31 -20.85 30.90 -6.22
C LEU A 31 -20.82 29.50 -6.87
N VAL A 32 -21.22 29.38 -8.14
CA VAL A 32 -21.15 28.11 -8.90
C VAL A 32 -19.70 27.69 -9.17
N LEU A 33 -18.80 28.65 -9.41
CA LEU A 33 -17.37 28.38 -9.59
C LEU A 33 -16.65 28.00 -8.27
N LEU A 34 -17.12 28.47 -7.11
CA LEU A 34 -16.57 28.07 -5.81
C LEU A 34 -17.04 26.68 -5.33
N VAL A 35 -18.16 26.17 -5.83
CA VAL A 35 -18.64 24.80 -5.49
C VAL A 35 -17.98 23.73 -6.37
N GLY A 36 -17.35 24.14 -7.48
CA GLY A 36 -16.66 23.26 -8.44
C GLY A 36 -15.19 22.97 -8.13
N VAL A 37 -14.70 23.27 -6.93
CA VAL A 37 -13.40 22.76 -6.48
C VAL A 37 -13.62 21.28 -6.12
N GLY A 38 -13.62 20.42 -7.14
CA GLY A 38 -13.54 18.99 -6.92
C GLY A 38 -12.37 18.76 -5.98
N THR A 39 -12.65 18.22 -4.79
CA THR A 39 -11.62 17.68 -3.93
C THR A 39 -10.92 16.63 -4.79
N GLY A 40 -9.75 16.96 -5.35
CA GLY A 40 -8.89 15.95 -5.91
C GLY A 40 -8.62 14.99 -4.78
N SER A 41 -9.32 13.86 -4.75
CA SER A 41 -9.07 12.81 -3.78
C SER A 41 -7.69 12.30 -4.15
N ALA A 42 -6.67 12.74 -3.43
CA ALA A 42 -5.35 12.14 -3.52
C ALA A 42 -5.51 10.62 -3.37
N ASP A 43 -4.70 9.84 -4.08
CA ASP A 43 -4.69 8.39 -3.87
C ASP A 43 -4.46 8.13 -2.37
N PRO A 44 -5.33 7.37 -1.70
CA PRO A 44 -5.15 7.13 -0.28
C PRO A 44 -3.88 6.35 0.04
N VAL A 45 -3.18 5.79 -0.95
CA VAL A 45 -1.92 5.05 -0.78
C VAL A 45 -0.74 5.89 -1.28
N THR A 46 0.32 5.97 -0.48
CA THR A 46 1.59 6.60 -0.88
C THR A 46 2.75 5.70 -0.47
N ILE A 47 3.62 5.34 -1.42
CA ILE A 47 4.86 4.61 -1.11
C ILE A 47 5.87 5.58 -0.50
N VAL A 48 6.38 5.23 0.68
CA VAL A 48 7.33 6.04 1.44
C VAL A 48 8.75 5.52 1.30
N SER A 49 8.91 4.20 1.20
CA SER A 49 10.20 3.55 1.02
C SER A 49 10.06 2.22 0.28
N LEU A 50 11.09 1.85 -0.46
CA LEU A 50 11.20 0.54 -1.09
C LEU A 50 12.65 0.08 -0.95
N THR A 51 12.84 -1.06 -0.28
CA THR A 51 14.13 -1.73 -0.15
C THR A 51 14.00 -3.10 -0.79
N GLN A 52 14.89 -3.38 -1.72
CA GLN A 52 15.02 -4.67 -2.39
C GLN A 52 16.49 -5.04 -2.27
N HIS A 53 16.80 -6.15 -1.63
CA HIS A 53 18.19 -6.55 -1.48
C HIS A 53 18.35 -8.07 -1.47
N VAL A 54 19.50 -8.51 -1.97
CA VAL A 54 19.92 -9.89 -2.01
C VAL A 54 21.37 -9.97 -1.53
N VAL A 55 21.67 -10.94 -0.68
CA VAL A 55 22.97 -11.15 -0.05
C VAL A 55 23.35 -12.62 -0.16
N THR A 56 24.62 -12.88 -0.43
CA THR A 56 25.21 -14.22 -0.34
C THR A 56 26.54 -14.19 0.40
N ASP A 57 26.83 -15.27 1.11
CA ASP A 57 28.13 -15.57 1.71
C ASP A 57 28.44 -17.05 1.51
N ALA A 58 29.67 -17.37 1.11
CA ALA A 58 30.18 -18.73 1.14
C ALA A 58 31.53 -18.70 1.84
N SER A 59 31.70 -19.51 2.90
CA SER A 59 32.91 -19.50 3.70
C SER A 59 33.39 -20.90 4.11
N LEU A 60 34.70 -21.00 4.28
CA LEU A 60 35.41 -22.17 4.79
C LEU A 60 36.12 -21.74 6.08
N VAL A 61 36.02 -22.55 7.13
CA VAL A 61 36.54 -22.17 8.45
C VAL A 61 38.04 -22.43 8.59
N LEU A 62 38.59 -23.42 7.85
CA LEU A 62 40.01 -23.77 7.90
C LEU A 62 40.53 -24.18 6.50
N PRO A 63 41.41 -23.38 5.86
CA PRO A 63 41.75 -22.01 6.22
C PRO A 63 40.51 -21.11 6.18
N VAL A 64 40.52 -20.02 6.96
CA VAL A 64 39.43 -19.03 6.89
C VAL A 64 39.46 -18.36 5.52
N GLN A 65 38.47 -18.67 4.70
CA GLN A 65 38.25 -18.03 3.41
C GLN A 65 36.76 -17.76 3.25
N HIS A 66 36.40 -16.64 2.65
CA HIS A 66 35.02 -16.29 2.40
C HIS A 66 34.88 -15.51 1.09
N THR A 67 33.75 -15.69 0.43
CA THR A 67 33.27 -14.86 -0.67
C THR A 67 31.91 -14.29 -0.27
N HIS A 68 31.67 -13.04 -0.63
CA HIS A 68 30.48 -12.30 -0.28
C HIS A 68 30.07 -11.45 -1.48
N ASP A 69 28.77 -11.42 -1.76
CA ASP A 69 28.17 -10.57 -2.78
C ASP A 69 26.82 -10.05 -2.27
N GLU A 70 26.55 -8.78 -2.49
CA GLU A 70 25.34 -8.07 -2.09
C GLU A 70 24.93 -7.13 -3.21
N GLN A 71 23.65 -7.18 -3.58
CA GLN A 71 23.06 -6.28 -4.58
C GLN A 71 21.72 -5.74 -4.12
N GLN A 72 21.44 -4.51 -4.52
CA GLN A 72 20.18 -3.81 -4.25
C GLN A 72 19.36 -3.62 -5.53
N GLY A 73 18.04 -3.72 -5.42
CA GLY A 73 17.09 -3.64 -6.54
C GLY A 73 16.42 -4.98 -6.89
N SER A 74 15.46 -4.91 -7.81
CA SER A 74 14.73 -6.06 -8.34
C SER A 74 15.42 -6.66 -9.57
N GLY A 75 15.23 -7.96 -9.79
CA GLY A 75 15.83 -8.71 -10.90
C GLY A 75 17.25 -9.16 -10.60
N ASN A 76 17.75 -8.95 -9.39
CA ASN A 76 19.10 -9.31 -9.00
C ASN A 76 19.22 -10.80 -8.74
N ILE A 77 20.37 -11.34 -9.14
CA ILE A 77 20.79 -12.72 -8.93
C ILE A 77 22.23 -12.64 -8.46
N VAL A 78 22.48 -13.02 -7.21
CA VAL A 78 23.82 -13.04 -6.61
C VAL A 78 24.19 -14.45 -6.21
N ALA A 79 25.46 -14.79 -6.39
CA ALA A 79 25.97 -16.11 -6.06
C ALA A 79 27.37 -16.00 -5.47
N SER A 80 27.62 -16.73 -4.39
CA SER A 80 28.94 -16.86 -3.76
C SER A 80 29.33 -18.32 -3.72
N SER A 81 30.62 -18.60 -3.90
CA SER A 81 31.12 -19.98 -3.85
C SER A 81 32.58 -20.04 -3.38
N MET A 82 32.94 -21.15 -2.77
CA MET A 82 34.25 -21.47 -2.24
C MET A 82 34.57 -22.95 -2.40
N LEU A 83 35.84 -23.26 -2.64
CA LEU A 83 36.36 -24.62 -2.75
C LEU A 83 37.75 -24.69 -2.10
N SER A 84 37.98 -25.67 -1.24
CA SER A 84 39.29 -25.96 -0.67
C SER A 84 40.00 -27.07 -1.46
N SER A 85 41.33 -27.07 -1.42
CA SER A 85 42.14 -28.18 -1.92
C SER A 85 41.88 -29.50 -1.18
N ALA A 86 41.35 -29.44 0.03
CA ALA A 86 40.96 -30.61 0.83
C ALA A 86 39.57 -31.17 0.44
N GLY A 87 38.93 -30.65 -0.61
CA GLY A 87 37.65 -31.14 -1.12
C GLY A 87 36.42 -30.61 -0.37
N ALA A 88 36.58 -29.59 0.48
CA ALA A 88 35.44 -28.91 1.09
C ALA A 88 34.91 -27.80 0.18
N SER A 89 33.59 -27.63 0.10
CA SER A 89 32.97 -26.58 -0.72
C SER A 89 31.82 -25.90 0.00
N ALA A 90 31.56 -24.65 -0.37
CA ALA A 90 30.40 -23.90 0.03
C ALA A 90 29.88 -23.11 -1.17
N SER A 91 28.57 -23.05 -1.35
CA SER A 91 27.94 -22.20 -2.35
C SER A 91 26.59 -21.71 -1.87
N SER A 92 26.23 -20.51 -2.31
CA SER A 92 24.95 -19.88 -2.01
C SER A 92 24.46 -19.09 -3.21
N LEU A 93 23.15 -19.02 -3.36
CA LEU A 93 22.46 -18.25 -4.39
C LEU A 93 21.31 -17.49 -3.72
N ALA A 94 21.13 -16.23 -4.08
CA ALA A 94 19.95 -15.47 -3.71
C ALA A 94 19.41 -14.71 -4.92
N THR A 95 18.08 -14.72 -5.09
CA THR A 95 17.40 -13.99 -6.16
C THR A 95 16.19 -13.26 -5.63
N LEU A 96 15.89 -12.10 -6.23
CA LEU A 96 14.69 -11.35 -5.94
C LEU A 96 14.14 -10.76 -7.21
N ILE A 97 12.96 -11.21 -7.62
CA ILE A 97 12.18 -10.60 -8.70
C ILE A 97 10.91 -10.06 -8.05
N SER A 98 10.79 -8.74 -7.97
CA SER A 98 9.65 -8.09 -7.31
C SER A 98 9.24 -6.79 -7.99
N GLY A 99 8.05 -6.32 -7.69
CA GLY A 99 7.49 -5.10 -8.28
C GLY A 99 6.41 -4.48 -7.42
N VAL A 100 6.16 -3.22 -7.72
CA VAL A 100 5.03 -2.44 -7.23
C VAL A 100 4.22 -2.02 -8.45
N SER A 101 2.90 -2.22 -8.43
CA SER A 101 2.01 -1.79 -9.51
C SER A 101 2.06 -0.28 -9.70
N SER A 102 1.69 0.20 -10.90
CA SER A 102 1.76 1.62 -11.24
C SER A 102 0.87 2.53 -10.38
N ASP A 103 -0.18 1.96 -9.77
CA ASP A 103 -1.06 2.63 -8.81
C ASP A 103 -0.60 2.49 -7.34
N GLY A 104 0.53 1.82 -7.08
CA GLY A 104 1.08 1.65 -5.75
C GLY A 104 0.27 0.73 -4.82
N ARG A 105 -0.68 -0.03 -5.36
CA ARG A 105 -1.62 -0.84 -4.56
C ARG A 105 -1.31 -2.32 -4.49
N VAL A 106 -0.48 -2.84 -5.39
CA VAL A 106 -0.11 -4.25 -5.44
C VAL A 106 1.40 -4.38 -5.37
N PHE A 107 1.87 -5.15 -4.40
CA PHE A 107 3.26 -5.52 -4.20
C PHE A 107 3.38 -7.01 -4.44
N SER A 108 4.26 -7.43 -5.33
CA SER A 108 4.41 -8.85 -5.63
C SER A 108 5.85 -9.21 -5.91
N GLY A 109 6.17 -10.47 -5.72
CA GLY A 109 7.49 -10.95 -6.08
C GLY A 109 7.73 -12.41 -5.75
N THR A 110 8.89 -12.87 -6.19
CA THR A 110 9.47 -14.16 -5.87
C THR A 110 10.87 -13.91 -5.33
N ALA A 111 11.06 -14.27 -4.08
CA ALA A 111 12.34 -14.26 -3.36
C ALA A 111 12.82 -15.70 -3.24
N THR A 112 14.06 -15.98 -3.64
CA THR A 112 14.67 -17.31 -3.46
C THR A 112 16.03 -17.20 -2.80
N ALA A 113 16.33 -18.15 -1.94
CA ALA A 113 17.65 -18.33 -1.35
C ALA A 113 17.99 -19.82 -1.33
N SER A 114 19.22 -20.19 -1.68
CA SER A 114 19.71 -21.54 -1.52
C SER A 114 21.15 -21.56 -1.02
N ALA A 115 21.47 -22.62 -0.31
CA ALA A 115 22.78 -22.88 0.24
C ALA A 115 23.13 -24.35 0.03
N SER A 116 24.39 -24.63 -0.27
CA SER A 116 24.94 -25.97 -0.38
C SER A 116 26.34 -25.98 0.22
N THR A 117 26.63 -26.96 1.06
CA THR A 117 27.94 -27.11 1.68
C THR A 117 28.38 -28.56 1.63
N GLN A 118 29.65 -28.78 1.39
CA GLN A 118 30.34 -30.04 1.60
C GLN A 118 31.51 -29.79 2.55
N GLY A 119 31.31 -30.00 3.84
CA GLY A 119 32.41 -29.93 4.81
C GLY A 119 33.16 -31.27 4.91
N THR A 120 34.42 -31.22 5.32
CA THR A 120 35.23 -32.41 5.64
C THR A 120 35.55 -32.46 7.14
N ALA A 121 36.16 -33.54 7.61
CA ALA A 121 36.60 -33.66 9.00
C ALA A 121 37.63 -32.56 9.40
N LEU A 122 38.33 -31.98 8.42
CA LEU A 122 39.37 -30.97 8.64
C LEU A 122 38.88 -29.54 8.32
N VAL A 123 37.84 -29.41 7.50
CA VAL A 123 37.38 -28.12 6.98
C VAL A 123 35.86 -28.03 7.07
N THR A 124 35.37 -27.14 7.93
CA THR A 124 33.94 -26.79 7.99
C THR A 124 33.59 -25.82 6.89
N ALA A 125 32.48 -26.06 6.20
CA ALA A 125 31.92 -25.18 5.18
C ALA A 125 30.66 -24.48 5.71
N ARG A 126 30.44 -23.24 5.28
CA ARG A 126 29.27 -22.41 5.62
C ARG A 126 28.79 -21.68 4.39
N ALA A 127 27.48 -21.55 4.24
CA ALA A 127 26.87 -20.82 3.14
C ALA A 127 25.61 -20.11 3.62
N ASN A 128 25.43 -18.86 3.21
CA ASN A 128 24.28 -18.04 3.49
C ASN A 128 23.75 -17.43 2.18
N GLY A 129 22.45 -17.53 1.96
CA GLY A 129 21.74 -16.79 0.93
C GLY A 129 20.56 -16.07 1.56
N PHE A 130 20.32 -14.82 1.19
CA PHE A 130 19.23 -14.03 1.74
C PHE A 130 18.65 -13.12 0.67
N SER A 131 17.34 -13.01 0.63
CA SER A 131 16.61 -12.13 -0.28
C SER A 131 15.45 -11.50 0.47
N ALA A 132 15.26 -10.20 0.31
CA ALA A 132 14.25 -9.46 1.06
C ALA A 132 13.66 -8.31 0.23
N PHE A 133 12.33 -8.23 0.30
CA PHE A 133 11.52 -7.15 -0.22
C PHE A 133 10.83 -6.44 0.95
N VAL A 134 11.14 -5.15 1.13
CA VAL A 134 10.54 -4.34 2.18
C VAL A 134 9.96 -3.08 1.57
N VAL A 135 8.66 -2.87 1.74
CA VAL A 135 7.96 -1.67 1.27
C VAL A 135 7.30 -0.95 2.42
N GLY A 136 7.61 0.34 2.57
CA GLY A 136 6.94 1.23 3.49
C GLY A 136 5.91 2.07 2.75
N PHE A 137 4.70 2.18 3.30
CA PHE A 137 3.60 2.93 2.69
C PHE A 137 2.76 3.66 3.74
N ALA A 138 2.16 4.77 3.32
CA ALA A 138 1.28 5.60 4.12
C ALA A 138 -0.14 5.57 3.54
N LEU A 139 -1.13 5.51 4.43
CA LEU A 139 -2.55 5.49 4.14
C LEU A 139 -3.22 6.75 4.69
N THR A 140 -3.88 7.53 3.84
CA THR A 140 -4.65 8.72 4.27
C THR A 140 -6.10 8.39 4.60
N ALA A 141 -6.59 7.23 4.17
CA ALA A 141 -7.91 6.69 4.49
C ALA A 141 -7.81 5.19 4.77
N PRO A 142 -8.80 4.58 5.46
CA PRO A 142 -8.80 3.14 5.68
C PRO A 142 -8.76 2.37 4.35
N GLN A 143 -7.94 1.33 4.29
CA GLN A 143 -7.84 0.42 3.14
C GLN A 143 -8.05 -1.02 3.61
N GLN A 144 -8.64 -1.85 2.76
CA GLN A 144 -8.62 -3.29 2.94
C GLN A 144 -7.32 -3.84 2.37
N PHE A 145 -6.67 -4.76 3.07
CA PHE A 145 -5.52 -5.49 2.57
C PHE A 145 -5.87 -6.96 2.33
N THR A 146 -5.21 -7.54 1.33
CA THR A 146 -5.15 -8.98 1.11
C THR A 146 -3.70 -9.37 0.88
N PHE A 147 -3.24 -10.38 1.60
CA PHE A 147 -1.94 -11.01 1.47
C PHE A 147 -2.13 -12.46 1.03
N GLU A 148 -1.38 -12.87 0.02
CA GLU A 148 -1.27 -14.24 -0.46
C GLU A 148 0.22 -14.57 -0.57
N GLY A 149 0.63 -15.72 -0.02
CA GLY A 149 2.01 -16.17 -0.04
C GLY A 149 2.10 -17.67 -0.22
N ASP A 150 2.88 -18.11 -1.20
CA ASP A 150 3.26 -19.49 -1.42
C ASP A 150 4.73 -19.68 -1.04
N PHE A 151 4.94 -20.39 0.05
CA PHE A 151 6.25 -20.65 0.61
C PHE A 151 6.61 -22.10 0.37
N THR A 152 7.78 -22.32 -0.22
CA THR A 152 8.35 -23.66 -0.38
C THR A 152 9.69 -23.71 0.28
N GLY A 153 9.97 -24.84 0.93
CA GLY A 153 11.24 -25.01 1.58
C GLY A 153 11.65 -26.45 1.80
N ASN A 154 12.94 -26.70 1.63
CA ASN A 154 13.62 -27.90 2.11
C ASN A 154 14.68 -27.49 3.15
N GLY A 155 15.20 -28.46 3.91
CA GLY A 155 16.18 -28.21 4.96
C GLY A 155 15.56 -27.69 6.28
N GLN A 156 16.41 -27.58 7.30
CA GLN A 156 16.02 -27.24 8.68
C GLN A 156 16.64 -25.92 9.18
N GLY A 157 17.62 -25.34 8.47
CA GLY A 157 18.36 -24.15 8.92
C GLY A 157 17.86 -22.81 8.34
N SER A 158 17.18 -22.88 7.20
CA SER A 158 16.60 -21.77 6.45
C SER A 158 15.22 -21.31 6.92
N VAL A 159 14.92 -20.01 6.81
CA VAL A 159 13.62 -19.41 7.19
C VAL A 159 13.05 -18.59 6.03
N TRP A 160 11.74 -18.64 5.84
CA TRP A 160 11.00 -17.62 5.10
C TRP A 160 10.17 -16.78 6.08
N GLN A 161 9.91 -15.53 5.73
CA GLN A 161 9.02 -14.66 6.51
C GLN A 161 8.12 -13.79 5.63
N ALA A 162 6.96 -13.45 6.18
CA ALA A 162 6.10 -12.38 5.68
C ALA A 162 5.46 -11.66 6.86
N ILE A 163 5.67 -10.35 6.95
CA ILE A 163 5.30 -9.54 8.11
C ILE A 163 4.65 -8.24 7.63
N LEU A 164 3.58 -7.84 8.31
CA LEU A 164 2.98 -6.53 8.17
C LEU A 164 2.92 -5.84 9.53
N PHE A 165 3.44 -4.62 9.62
CA PHE A 165 3.54 -3.91 10.89
C PHE A 165 3.33 -2.41 10.74
N ALA A 166 2.96 -1.74 11.84
CA ALA A 166 2.85 -0.28 11.89
C ALA A 166 4.25 0.36 11.86
N SER A 167 4.49 1.33 10.97
CA SER A 167 5.79 1.98 10.78
C SER A 167 5.84 3.35 11.48
N PRO A 168 6.98 3.78 12.04
CA PRO A 168 8.27 3.08 12.11
C PRO A 168 8.29 1.94 13.13
N ALA A 169 9.19 0.98 12.92
CA ALA A 169 9.42 -0.10 13.87
C ALA A 169 10.01 0.45 15.19
N THR A 170 9.32 0.20 16.30
CA THR A 170 9.74 0.39 17.68
C THR A 170 9.80 -0.96 18.43
N PRO A 171 10.39 -1.05 19.63
CA PRO A 171 10.35 -2.28 20.42
C PRO A 171 8.93 -2.81 20.72
N ASN A 172 7.91 -1.94 20.66
CA ASN A 172 6.50 -2.27 20.88
C ASN A 172 5.68 -2.13 19.59
N THR A 173 6.29 -2.38 18.43
CA THR A 173 5.60 -2.29 17.14
C THR A 173 4.38 -3.19 17.13
N ARG A 174 3.24 -2.63 16.72
CA ARG A 174 2.06 -3.42 16.45
C ARG A 174 2.27 -4.23 15.17
N MET A 175 2.44 -5.54 15.32
CA MET A 175 2.34 -6.50 14.22
C MET A 175 0.86 -6.70 13.88
N LEU A 176 0.54 -6.63 12.59
CA LEU A 176 -0.80 -6.92 12.09
C LEU A 176 -0.90 -8.40 11.70
N PHE A 177 0.14 -8.91 11.04
CA PHE A 177 0.42 -10.33 10.95
C PHE A 177 1.93 -10.57 10.93
N SER A 178 2.32 -11.79 11.29
CA SER A 178 3.72 -12.24 11.27
C SER A 178 3.74 -13.73 10.99
N PHE A 179 4.18 -14.10 9.79
CA PHE A 179 4.35 -15.49 9.39
C PHE A 179 5.83 -15.80 9.25
N LEU A 180 6.23 -16.90 9.89
CA LEU A 180 7.58 -17.43 9.89
C LEU A 180 7.48 -18.94 9.71
N GLY A 181 8.37 -19.53 8.92
CA GLY A 181 8.43 -20.98 8.80
C GLY A 181 9.67 -21.53 8.13
N LEU A 182 9.84 -22.84 8.32
CA LEU A 182 10.90 -23.66 7.75
C LEU A 182 10.34 -24.67 6.73
N ASP A 183 9.02 -24.81 6.65
CA ASP A 183 8.27 -25.78 5.88
C ASP A 183 7.70 -25.17 4.59
N THR A 184 7.01 -25.99 3.81
CA THR A 184 6.21 -25.57 2.66
C THR A 184 4.79 -25.29 3.13
N ARG A 185 4.29 -24.08 2.88
CA ARG A 185 2.90 -23.71 3.19
C ARG A 185 2.40 -22.59 2.28
N SER A 186 1.09 -22.55 2.09
CA SER A 186 0.41 -21.42 1.47
C SER A 186 -0.36 -20.65 2.55
N ILE A 187 -0.29 -19.33 2.51
CA ILE A 187 -0.90 -18.44 3.49
C ILE A 187 -1.75 -17.43 2.74
N MET A 188 -2.94 -17.17 3.27
CA MET A 188 -3.78 -16.08 2.84
C MET A 188 -4.30 -15.35 4.08
N GLU A 189 -4.14 -14.04 4.09
CA GLU A 189 -4.55 -13.17 5.21
C GLU A 189 -5.22 -11.92 4.65
N SER A 190 -6.24 -11.41 5.33
CA SER A 190 -6.90 -10.18 4.90
C SER A 190 -7.43 -9.40 6.09
N GLY A 191 -7.57 -8.09 5.93
CA GLY A 191 -8.09 -7.24 6.99
C GLY A 191 -8.21 -5.79 6.59
N ILE A 192 -8.46 -4.93 7.57
CA ILE A 192 -8.59 -3.49 7.35
C ILE A 192 -7.42 -2.78 8.05
N LEU A 193 -6.75 -1.93 7.29
CA LEU A 193 -5.76 -0.97 7.77
C LEU A 193 -6.44 0.38 7.97
N PRO A 194 -6.48 0.91 9.19
CA PRO A 194 -6.78 2.32 9.41
C PRO A 194 -5.78 3.23 8.67
N ALA A 195 -6.14 4.51 8.52
CA ALA A 195 -5.17 5.52 8.09
C ALA A 195 -3.93 5.51 9.02
N GLY A 196 -2.73 5.61 8.45
CA GLY A 196 -1.48 5.43 9.19
C GLY A 196 -0.31 5.04 8.28
N GLN A 197 0.85 4.76 8.88
CA GLN A 197 2.03 4.28 8.17
C GLN A 197 2.29 2.83 8.50
N TYR A 198 2.66 2.06 7.49
CA TYR A 198 2.88 0.62 7.59
C TYR A 198 4.12 0.22 6.79
N ALA A 199 4.65 -0.95 7.11
CA ALA A 199 5.65 -1.61 6.30
C ALA A 199 5.29 -3.09 6.14
N PHE A 200 5.47 -3.58 4.92
CA PHE A 200 5.34 -4.98 4.55
C PHE A 200 6.73 -5.51 4.20
N ASP A 201 7.05 -6.66 4.74
CA ASP A 201 8.34 -7.33 4.63
C ASP A 201 8.13 -8.78 4.22
N ALA A 202 8.81 -9.21 3.15
CA ALA A 202 8.81 -10.57 2.64
C ALA A 202 10.24 -11.02 2.34
N GLU A 203 10.66 -12.11 2.98
CA GLU A 203 12.04 -12.61 2.86
C GLU A 203 12.10 -14.11 2.61
N ALA A 204 13.22 -14.54 2.05
CA ALA A 204 13.67 -15.92 1.98
C ALA A 204 15.16 -15.99 2.34
N GLY A 205 15.48 -16.79 3.35
CA GLY A 205 16.83 -17.00 3.85
C GLY A 205 17.23 -18.47 3.87
N ALA A 206 18.47 -18.74 3.49
CA ALA A 206 19.15 -20.01 3.62
C ALA A 206 20.46 -19.85 4.37
N ASN A 207 20.69 -20.70 5.37
CA ASN A 207 21.87 -20.69 6.22
C ASN A 207 22.28 -22.12 6.59
N LEU A 208 23.43 -22.54 6.06
CA LEU A 208 24.06 -23.82 6.36
C LEU A 208 25.43 -23.63 6.95
N GLY A 209 25.81 -24.56 7.81
CA GLY A 209 27.17 -24.72 8.28
C GLY A 209 27.41 -26.09 8.88
N GLY A 210 28.51 -26.73 8.50
CA GLY A 210 28.85 -28.02 9.09
C GLY A 210 29.89 -28.84 8.35
N ILE A 211 29.98 -30.10 8.79
CA ILE A 211 30.74 -31.18 8.16
C ILE A 211 29.74 -32.03 7.35
N GLY A 212 30.21 -32.64 6.26
CA GLY A 212 29.38 -33.45 5.39
C GLY A 212 28.62 -32.63 4.35
N THR A 213 27.76 -33.30 3.60
CA THR A 213 26.99 -32.69 2.52
C THR A 213 25.63 -32.23 3.04
N LEU A 214 25.38 -30.93 2.97
CA LEU A 214 24.12 -30.29 3.35
C LEU A 214 23.64 -29.42 2.20
N SER A 215 22.33 -29.35 2.00
CA SER A 215 21.72 -28.48 1.00
C SER A 215 20.34 -28.05 1.46
N GLU A 216 20.02 -26.78 1.21
CA GLU A 216 18.71 -26.21 1.47
C GLU A 216 18.41 -25.06 0.53
N SER A 217 17.14 -24.76 0.42
CA SER A 217 16.56 -23.77 -0.47
C SER A 217 15.21 -23.33 0.07
N LYS A 218 14.92 -22.04 -0.10
CA LYS A 218 13.63 -21.42 0.17
C LYS A 218 13.21 -20.60 -1.03
N THR A 219 11.93 -20.67 -1.32
CA THR A 219 11.26 -19.78 -2.27
C THR A 219 10.02 -19.24 -1.60
N ASN A 220 9.88 -17.91 -1.64
CA ASN A 220 8.73 -17.16 -1.17
C ASN A 220 8.16 -16.42 -2.38
N THR A 221 6.98 -16.83 -2.84
CA THR A 221 6.20 -16.06 -3.83
C THR A 221 5.08 -15.36 -3.08
N PHE A 222 4.97 -14.05 -3.22
CA PHE A 222 4.00 -13.26 -2.47
C PHE A 222 3.26 -12.26 -3.36
N THR A 223 2.04 -11.95 -2.95
CA THR A 223 1.24 -10.82 -3.43
C THR A 223 0.56 -10.16 -2.24
N PHE A 224 0.79 -8.86 -2.06
CA PHE A 224 0.11 -8.01 -1.11
C PHE A 224 -0.65 -6.94 -1.89
N SER A 225 -1.94 -6.75 -1.60
CA SER A 225 -2.79 -5.81 -2.32
C SER A 225 -3.59 -4.93 -1.38
N LEU A 226 -3.84 -3.69 -1.81
CA LEU A 226 -4.62 -2.68 -1.11
C LEU A 226 -5.81 -2.24 -1.95
N SER A 227 -6.99 -2.29 -1.36
CA SER A 227 -8.22 -1.80 -1.97
C SER A 227 -8.96 -0.85 -1.02
N ASN A 228 -9.92 -0.09 -1.54
CA ASN A 228 -10.72 0.79 -0.69
C ASN A 228 -11.50 -0.04 0.32
N ALA A 229 -11.41 0.32 1.60
CA ALA A 229 -12.22 -0.32 2.62
C ALA A 229 -13.71 -0.07 2.33
N PRO A 230 -14.61 -1.02 2.65
CA PRO A 230 -16.05 -0.83 2.49
C PRO A 230 -16.50 0.43 3.24
N SER A 231 -17.05 1.40 2.52
CA SER A 231 -17.68 2.56 3.16
C SER A 231 -18.98 2.09 3.84
N PRO A 232 -19.26 2.50 5.09
CA PRO A 232 -20.60 2.29 5.65
C PRO A 232 -21.61 2.90 4.68
N SER A 233 -22.70 2.18 4.39
CA SER A 233 -23.75 2.71 3.53
C SER A 233 -24.20 4.06 4.09
N PRO A 234 -24.48 5.06 3.23
CA PRO A 234 -24.96 6.35 3.70
C PRO A 234 -26.17 6.11 4.59
N THR A 235 -26.02 6.42 5.87
CA THR A 235 -27.14 6.34 6.81
C THR A 235 -28.18 7.32 6.29
N PRO A 236 -29.42 6.89 5.99
CA PRO A 236 -30.44 7.81 5.50
C PRO A 236 -30.55 8.97 6.48
N GLU A 237 -30.19 10.18 6.02
CA GLU A 237 -30.30 11.35 6.86
C GLU A 237 -31.77 11.58 7.24
N PRO A 238 -32.10 12.01 8.47
CA PRO A 238 -33.48 12.18 8.95
C PRO A 238 -34.37 13.12 8.11
N ALA A 239 -33.80 13.84 7.14
CA ALA A 239 -34.55 14.70 6.22
C ALA A 239 -35.56 13.92 5.36
N THR A 240 -35.32 12.64 5.05
CA THR A 240 -36.30 11.81 4.32
C THR A 240 -37.50 11.39 5.19
N LEU A 241 -37.37 11.34 6.52
CA LEU A 241 -38.52 11.18 7.43
C LEU A 241 -39.35 12.46 7.52
N LEU A 242 -38.70 13.62 7.47
CA LEU A 242 -39.38 14.92 7.46
C LEU A 242 -40.15 15.15 6.16
N MET A 243 -39.61 14.70 5.03
CA MET A 243 -40.27 14.83 3.72
C MET A 243 -41.42 13.82 3.51
N LEU A 244 -41.43 12.69 4.23
CA LEU A 244 -42.58 11.78 4.27
C LEU A 244 -43.71 12.31 5.18
N GLY A 245 -43.38 13.15 6.18
CA GLY A 245 -44.35 13.78 7.09
C GLY A 245 -45.05 15.02 6.52
N THR A 246 -44.42 15.78 5.62
CA THR A 246 -45.01 17.02 5.07
C THR A 246 -45.84 16.81 3.80
N GLY A 247 -45.79 15.63 3.18
CA GLY A 247 -46.53 15.31 1.95
C GLY A 247 -48.04 15.11 2.12
N LEU A 248 -48.50 14.68 3.30
CA LEU A 248 -49.93 14.42 3.58
C LEU A 248 -50.68 15.60 4.22
N GLY A 249 -49.97 16.55 4.86
CA GLY A 249 -50.61 17.72 5.49
C GLY A 249 -50.96 18.87 4.52
N GLY A 250 -50.22 19.00 3.41
CA GLY A 250 -50.38 20.12 2.47
C GLY A 250 -51.60 20.03 1.53
N VAL A 251 -52.21 18.85 1.40
CA VAL A 251 -53.35 18.64 0.48
C VAL A 251 -54.71 18.94 1.13
N LEU A 252 -54.80 18.95 2.46
CA LEU A 252 -56.09 19.13 3.16
C LEU A 252 -56.48 20.59 3.46
N ILE A 253 -55.58 21.57 3.29
CA ILE A 253 -55.87 22.99 3.64
C ILE A 253 -56.41 23.81 2.44
N ARG A 254 -56.60 23.22 1.26
CA ARG A 254 -57.08 23.99 0.07
C ARG A 254 -58.58 23.93 -0.23
N ARG A 255 -59.42 23.42 0.69
CA ARG A 255 -60.87 23.29 0.46
C ARG A 255 -61.77 23.85 1.56
N PHE A 256 -61.50 25.06 2.07
CA PHE A 256 -62.57 25.88 2.69
C PHE A 256 -62.33 27.38 2.43
N LYS A 257 -62.86 27.88 1.31
CA LYS A 257 -63.20 29.30 1.17
C LYS A 257 -64.42 29.47 0.26
N THR A 258 -65.57 29.57 0.91
CA THR A 258 -66.75 30.41 0.61
C THR A 258 -67.32 30.47 -0.81
N SER A 259 -68.57 30.03 -0.96
CA SER A 259 -69.66 30.89 -1.44
C SER A 259 -70.93 30.60 -0.64
#